data_AF-A0A2S1H6C0-F1
#
_entry.id   AF-A0A2S1H6C0-F1
#
_cell.length_a   1.000
_cell.length_b   1.000
_cell.length_c   1.000
_cell.angle_alpha   90.00
_cell.angle_beta   90.00
_cell.angle_gamma   90.00
#
_symmetry.space_group_name_H-M   'P 1'
#
loop_
_entity.id
_entity.type
_entity.pdbx_description
1 polymer ?
#
loop_
_entity_poly.entity_id
_entity_poly.type
_entity_poly.pdbx_seq_one_letter_code
_entity_poly.pdbx_strand_id
1 'polypeptide(L)'
;MDRIKKIDLNKYTEAQITSIYNAYGSLSLLAKDVVMKSGAYKELMNALDHVKNQNTVVKQAKLEAGAFDEHMDKLDRNSTTAQIAAARALYNRLSYEAKKHVLTFDKLVRLETMWKDPEYIELVHTYYPDYIHAIKPGGIEITKPNYDSLYIPDDSEEKNVANYLPTEATWSSYEEMTYRSGRYMASITSSQVKNLSDRTLTLKADEIEIVLPTVDLKGTSGTVGVSVGLSNNRLTIQFTENDNAKTFSEYVEIRVPKSALNSSKYQMIERVVSNSGTAASFKVDGADFVIRTKTSGIFQGATSNVTYNDLGTSSAGNAVREFAKRGITYSTTGRSVQMTKQVTRADVATLIAKALDLSSSTKTKYQDLSSAISASRAQALQDAGIMSGVTSSRFGINTTVTKQEAAIIIANMYRYLDQDLSKAYNELKTNYTDVSNVTFEAQQSIAILELFGVLDGNGKFNPNEPLTRGQFAELLYKSLTAIDFL
;
A
#
# COMPACT_ATOMS: atom_id res chain seq x y z
N MET A 1 -14.13 38.70 9.61
CA MET A 1 -13.42 39.52 8.59
C MET A 1 -11.97 39.10 8.45
N ASP A 2 -11.13 39.13 9.49
CA ASP A 2 -9.70 38.78 9.35
C ASP A 2 -9.45 37.34 8.88
N ARG A 3 -10.27 36.38 9.31
CA ARG A 3 -10.23 35.00 8.80
C ARG A 3 -10.57 34.91 7.31
N ILE A 4 -11.49 35.77 6.82
CA ILE A 4 -11.91 35.81 5.41
C ILE A 4 -10.80 36.43 4.55
N LYS A 5 -10.21 37.55 4.99
CA LYS A 5 -9.11 38.22 4.29
C LYS A 5 -7.82 37.39 4.19
N LYS A 6 -7.70 36.34 5.02
CA LYS A 6 -6.58 35.39 5.03
C LYS A 6 -6.84 34.13 4.19
N ILE A 7 -8.00 34.02 3.55
CA ILE A 7 -8.30 32.88 2.67
C ILE A 7 -7.29 32.89 1.52
N ASP A 8 -6.51 31.82 1.45
CA ASP A 8 -5.63 31.50 0.33
C ASP A 8 -6.20 30.26 -0.36
N LEU A 9 -6.74 30.44 -1.58
CA LEU A 9 -7.43 29.38 -2.32
C LEU A 9 -6.51 28.19 -2.67
N ASN A 10 -5.18 28.36 -2.56
CA ASN A 10 -4.21 27.29 -2.82
C ASN A 10 -3.76 26.55 -1.55
N LYS A 11 -4.18 26.98 -0.36
CA LYS A 11 -3.72 26.43 0.93
C LYS A 11 -4.83 26.06 1.90
N TYR A 12 -6.00 26.67 1.77
CA TYR A 12 -7.12 26.39 2.66
C TYR A 12 -7.89 25.15 2.20
N THR A 13 -8.19 24.24 3.13
CA THR A 13 -9.02 23.07 2.86
C THR A 13 -10.50 23.43 2.81
N GLU A 14 -11.33 22.60 2.17
CA GLU A 14 -12.80 22.74 2.17
C GLU A 14 -13.36 22.87 3.59
N ALA A 15 -12.87 22.08 4.54
CA ALA A 15 -13.27 22.15 5.94
C ALA A 15 -12.96 23.50 6.57
N GLN A 16 -11.81 24.12 6.22
CA GLN A 16 -11.43 25.43 6.73
C GLN A 16 -12.30 26.55 6.15
N ILE A 17 -12.62 26.50 4.85
CA ILE A 17 -13.50 27.48 4.18
C ILE A 17 -14.94 27.33 4.70
N THR A 18 -15.42 26.10 4.85
CA THR A 18 -16.75 25.78 5.42
C THR A 18 -16.85 26.22 6.88
N SER A 19 -15.80 26.04 7.69
CA SER A 19 -15.73 26.57 9.07
C SER A 19 -15.87 28.10 9.12
N ILE A 20 -15.27 28.82 8.16
CA ILE A 20 -15.38 30.28 8.08
C ILE A 20 -16.79 30.71 7.66
N TYR A 21 -17.42 29.97 6.75
CA TYR A 21 -18.82 30.19 6.36
C TYR A 21 -19.80 29.96 7.51
N ASN A 22 -19.65 28.86 8.24
CA ASN A 22 -20.47 28.57 9.42
C ASN A 22 -20.28 29.64 10.51
N ALA A 23 -19.05 30.13 10.70
CA ALA A 23 -18.77 31.23 11.62
C ALA A 23 -19.35 32.58 11.16
N TYR A 24 -19.51 32.80 9.84
CA TYR A 24 -20.30 33.93 9.32
C TYR A 24 -21.79 33.74 9.59
N GLY A 25 -22.30 32.52 9.40
CA GLY A 25 -23.69 32.13 9.66
C GLY A 25 -24.14 32.39 11.11
N SER A 26 -23.24 32.27 12.07
CA SER A 26 -23.50 32.50 13.49
C SER A 26 -23.44 33.98 13.94
N LEU A 27 -23.10 34.92 13.04
CA LEU A 27 -23.07 36.34 13.36
C LEU A 27 -24.48 36.94 13.52
N SER A 28 -24.59 37.98 14.35
CA SER A 28 -25.79 38.81 14.47
C SER A 28 -26.10 39.57 13.17
N LEU A 29 -27.34 40.00 12.98
CA LEU A 29 -27.77 40.71 11.76
C LEU A 29 -26.95 41.99 11.50
N LEU A 30 -26.70 42.80 12.53
CA LEU A 30 -25.83 43.97 12.42
C LEU A 30 -24.40 43.61 12.01
N ALA A 31 -23.84 42.54 12.58
CA ALA A 31 -22.48 42.11 12.24
C ALA A 31 -22.38 41.57 10.80
N LYS A 32 -23.41 40.87 10.32
CA LYS A 32 -23.50 40.43 8.91
C LYS A 32 -23.56 41.61 7.94
N ASP A 33 -24.32 42.65 8.25
CA ASP A 33 -24.41 43.87 7.42
C ASP A 33 -23.04 44.56 7.24
N VAL A 34 -22.24 44.63 8.30
CA VAL A 34 -20.86 45.16 8.21
C VAL A 34 -19.97 44.27 7.32
N VAL A 35 -20.07 42.95 7.46
CA VAL A 35 -19.28 42.01 6.63
C VAL A 35 -19.68 42.11 5.15
N MET A 36 -20.97 42.26 4.84
CA MET A 36 -21.48 42.42 3.48
C MET A 36 -21.00 43.73 2.84
N LYS A 37 -21.06 44.84 3.57
CA LYS A 37 -20.59 46.16 3.09
C LYS A 37 -19.08 46.25 2.92
N SER A 38 -18.31 45.41 3.63
CA SER A 38 -16.85 45.42 3.57
C SER A 38 -16.24 44.70 2.35
N GLY A 39 -17.05 44.06 1.50
CA GLY A 39 -16.57 43.23 0.38
C GLY A 39 -16.06 41.84 0.80
N ALA A 40 -15.76 41.61 2.08
CA ALA A 40 -15.31 40.32 2.61
C ALA A 40 -16.34 39.20 2.37
N TYR A 41 -17.64 39.50 2.43
CA TYR A 41 -18.65 38.49 2.09
C TYR A 41 -18.51 37.96 0.66
N LYS A 42 -18.18 38.83 -0.30
CA LYS A 42 -17.95 38.44 -1.69
C LYS A 42 -16.71 37.54 -1.83
N GLU A 43 -15.64 37.82 -1.08
CA GLU A 43 -14.44 36.97 -1.03
C GLU A 43 -14.75 35.57 -0.47
N LEU A 44 -15.56 35.51 0.59
CA LEU A 44 -16.00 34.24 1.18
C LEU A 44 -16.87 33.42 0.21
N MET A 45 -17.81 34.06 -0.50
CA MET A 45 -18.62 33.39 -1.50
C MET A 45 -17.79 32.92 -2.69
N ASN A 46 -16.84 33.73 -3.17
CA ASN A 46 -15.90 33.32 -4.22
C ASN A 46 -15.06 32.10 -3.80
N ALA A 47 -14.67 32.01 -2.52
CA ALA A 47 -13.93 30.87 -2.00
C ALA A 47 -14.80 29.60 -1.91
N LEU A 48 -16.07 29.74 -1.53
CA LEU A 48 -17.04 28.64 -1.53
C LEU A 48 -17.34 28.14 -2.95
N ASP A 49 -17.51 29.06 -3.90
CA ASP A 49 -17.69 28.71 -5.31
C ASP A 49 -16.42 28.06 -5.87
N HIS A 50 -15.23 28.51 -5.46
CA HIS A 50 -13.97 27.85 -5.82
C HIS A 50 -13.92 26.41 -5.32
N VAL A 51 -14.25 26.16 -4.05
CA VAL A 51 -14.32 24.79 -3.48
C VAL A 51 -15.37 23.95 -4.20
N LYS A 52 -16.57 24.50 -4.44
CA LYS A 52 -17.64 23.81 -5.17
C LYS A 52 -17.22 23.45 -6.59
N ASN A 53 -16.54 24.36 -7.29
CA ASN A 53 -16.01 24.14 -8.63
C ASN A 53 -14.88 23.11 -8.61
N GLN A 54 -13.95 23.15 -7.65
CA GLN A 54 -12.91 22.13 -7.47
C GLN A 54 -13.53 20.74 -7.21
N ASN A 55 -14.52 20.64 -6.33
CA ASN A 55 -15.23 19.39 -6.05
C ASN A 55 -16.02 18.88 -7.25
N THR A 56 -16.58 19.78 -8.06
CA THR A 56 -17.26 19.42 -9.32
C THR A 56 -16.25 18.94 -10.36
N VAL A 57 -15.11 19.61 -10.50
CA VAL A 57 -14.00 19.21 -11.39
C VAL A 57 -13.41 17.88 -10.97
N VAL A 58 -13.18 17.63 -9.67
CA VAL A 58 -12.67 16.35 -9.16
C VAL A 58 -13.72 15.24 -9.30
N LYS A 59 -15.00 15.53 -9.04
CA LYS A 59 -16.09 14.56 -9.26
C LYS A 59 -16.21 14.18 -10.74
N GLN A 60 -16.15 15.17 -11.63
CA GLN A 60 -16.15 14.95 -13.07
C GLN A 60 -14.91 14.20 -13.53
N ALA A 61 -13.74 14.54 -12.99
CA ALA A 61 -12.48 13.84 -13.25
C ALA A 61 -12.53 12.36 -12.83
N LYS A 62 -13.15 12.06 -11.68
CA LYS A 62 -13.40 10.67 -11.23
C LYS A 62 -14.38 9.92 -12.13
N LEU A 63 -15.42 10.60 -12.64
CA LEU A 63 -16.35 10.01 -13.62
C LEU A 63 -15.65 9.72 -14.95
N GLU A 64 -14.83 10.65 -15.45
CA GLU A 64 -14.03 10.47 -16.66
C GLU A 64 -12.99 9.35 -16.52
N ALA A 65 -12.34 9.27 -15.36
CA ALA A 65 -11.42 8.19 -15.02
C ALA A 65 -12.14 6.84 -14.94
N GLY A 66 -13.28 6.78 -14.24
CA GLY A 66 -14.11 5.58 -14.15
C GLY A 66 -14.63 5.12 -15.51
N ALA A 67 -15.05 6.05 -16.38
CA ALA A 67 -15.47 5.73 -17.75
C ALA A 67 -14.31 5.20 -18.61
N PHE A 68 -13.10 5.72 -18.40
CA PHE A 68 -11.90 5.16 -19.02
C PHE A 68 -11.59 3.76 -18.47
N ASP A 69 -11.70 3.55 -17.16
CA ASP A 69 -11.48 2.24 -16.54
C ASP A 69 -12.50 1.21 -17.03
N GLU A 70 -13.78 1.56 -17.13
CA GLU A 70 -14.83 0.73 -17.75
C GLU A 70 -14.56 0.45 -19.24
N HIS A 71 -13.95 1.39 -19.96
CA HIS A 71 -13.51 1.16 -21.33
C HIS A 71 -12.35 0.17 -21.39
N MET A 72 -11.39 0.34 -20.50
CA MET A 72 -10.23 -0.56 -20.36
C MET A 72 -10.65 -1.96 -19.93
N ASP A 73 -11.74 -2.12 -19.18
CA ASP A 73 -12.31 -3.43 -18.82
C ASP A 73 -12.73 -4.25 -20.04
N LYS A 74 -13.11 -3.59 -21.14
CA LYS A 74 -13.49 -4.24 -22.40
C LYS A 74 -12.29 -4.69 -23.24
N LEU A 75 -11.07 -4.33 -22.81
CA LEU A 75 -9.83 -4.63 -23.54
C LEU A 75 -9.04 -5.74 -22.86
N ASP A 76 -8.40 -6.54 -23.70
CA ASP A 76 -7.63 -7.72 -23.33
C ASP A 76 -6.48 -7.96 -24.32
N ARG A 77 -5.74 -9.05 -24.11
CA ARG A 77 -4.59 -9.43 -24.97
C ARG A 77 -4.94 -9.74 -26.42
N ASN A 78 -6.22 -10.01 -26.72
CA ASN A 78 -6.68 -10.29 -28.08
C ASN A 78 -7.22 -9.02 -28.75
N SER A 79 -7.32 -7.92 -28.00
CA SER A 79 -7.74 -6.64 -28.54
C SER A 79 -6.80 -6.21 -29.65
N THR A 80 -7.39 -5.83 -30.76
CA THR A 80 -6.65 -5.38 -31.93
C THR A 80 -5.81 -4.16 -31.59
N THR A 81 -4.76 -3.94 -32.38
CA THR A 81 -3.94 -2.73 -32.29
C THR A 81 -4.79 -1.46 -32.39
N ALA A 82 -5.87 -1.50 -33.17
CA ALA A 82 -6.81 -0.39 -33.30
C ALA A 82 -7.60 -0.11 -32.00
N GLN A 83 -8.02 -1.15 -31.28
CA GLN A 83 -8.71 -1.03 -29.99
C GLN A 83 -7.76 -0.51 -28.89
N ILE A 84 -6.53 -1.00 -28.86
CA ILE A 84 -5.49 -0.55 -27.92
C ILE A 84 -5.09 0.91 -28.21
N ALA A 85 -4.92 1.27 -29.48
CA ALA A 85 -4.66 2.65 -29.88
C ALA A 85 -5.85 3.59 -29.57
N ALA A 86 -7.09 3.10 -29.70
CA ALA A 86 -8.28 3.86 -29.32
C ALA A 86 -8.32 4.12 -27.80
N ALA A 87 -7.93 3.15 -26.99
CA ALA A 87 -7.81 3.31 -25.54
C ALA A 87 -6.72 4.31 -25.16
N ARG A 88 -5.57 4.29 -25.82
CA ARG A 88 -4.53 5.32 -25.67
C ARG A 88 -5.02 6.70 -26.05
N ALA A 89 -5.78 6.81 -27.14
CA ALA A 89 -6.39 8.07 -27.53
C ALA A 89 -7.42 8.56 -26.50
N LEU A 90 -8.21 7.67 -25.88
CA LEU A 90 -9.13 8.00 -24.79
C LEU A 90 -8.38 8.47 -23.54
N TYR A 91 -7.34 7.75 -23.10
CA TYR A 91 -6.51 8.17 -21.98
C TYR A 91 -5.87 9.54 -22.23
N ASN A 92 -5.34 9.78 -23.43
CA ASN A 92 -4.68 11.04 -23.76
C ASN A 92 -5.64 12.23 -23.70
N ARG A 93 -6.93 12.01 -23.99
CA ARG A 93 -8.01 13.02 -23.92
C ARG A 93 -8.48 13.32 -22.50
N LEU A 94 -8.17 12.47 -21.51
CA LEU A 94 -8.51 12.75 -20.11
C LEU A 94 -7.82 14.03 -19.63
N SER A 95 -8.53 14.79 -18.80
CA SER A 95 -7.96 15.93 -18.09
C SER A 95 -6.80 15.49 -17.19
N TYR A 96 -5.90 16.42 -16.87
CA TYR A 96 -4.78 16.13 -15.94
C TYR A 96 -5.28 15.60 -14.59
N GLU A 97 -6.39 16.13 -14.10
CA GLU A 97 -7.01 15.67 -12.87
C GLU A 97 -7.63 14.28 -13.02
N ALA A 98 -8.34 13.99 -14.11
CA ALA A 98 -8.91 12.67 -14.37
C ALA A 98 -7.83 11.58 -14.44
N LYS A 99 -6.68 11.86 -15.07
CA LYS A 99 -5.56 10.92 -15.15
C LYS A 99 -5.06 10.45 -13.77
N LYS A 100 -5.20 11.25 -12.71
CA LYS A 100 -4.79 10.87 -11.35
C LYS A 100 -5.71 9.81 -10.72
N HIS A 101 -6.95 9.70 -11.20
CA HIS A 101 -7.95 8.78 -10.64
C HIS A 101 -8.13 7.51 -11.50
N VAL A 102 -7.40 7.39 -12.62
CA VAL A 102 -7.42 6.22 -13.50
C VAL A 102 -6.70 5.05 -12.83
N LEU A 103 -7.40 3.91 -12.71
CA LEU A 103 -6.85 2.70 -12.09
C LEU A 103 -6.24 1.73 -13.10
N THR A 104 -6.63 1.82 -14.37
CA THR A 104 -6.28 0.83 -15.40
C THR A 104 -5.19 1.29 -16.38
N PHE A 105 -4.49 2.39 -16.09
CA PHE A 105 -3.45 2.92 -16.99
C PHE A 105 -2.35 1.90 -17.29
N ASP A 106 -1.92 1.14 -16.28
CA ASP A 106 -0.90 0.11 -16.46
C ASP A 106 -1.40 -1.03 -17.35
N LYS A 107 -2.71 -1.31 -17.36
CA LYS A 107 -3.32 -2.27 -18.29
C LYS A 107 -3.15 -1.81 -19.73
N LEU A 108 -3.38 -0.53 -20.00
CA LEU A 108 -3.16 0.06 -21.32
C LEU A 108 -1.70 -0.03 -21.74
N VAL A 109 -0.77 0.35 -20.86
CA VAL A 109 0.68 0.29 -21.14
C VAL A 109 1.12 -1.15 -21.43
N ARG A 110 0.61 -2.15 -20.70
CA ARG A 110 0.91 -3.57 -20.96
C ARG A 110 0.39 -4.05 -22.31
N LEU A 111 -0.85 -3.71 -22.66
CA LEU A 111 -1.43 -4.07 -23.96
C LEU A 111 -0.63 -3.45 -25.13
N GLU A 112 -0.14 -2.22 -24.96
CA GLU A 112 0.74 -1.58 -25.94
C GLU A 112 2.12 -2.24 -26.02
N THR A 113 2.68 -2.65 -24.89
CA THR A 113 3.97 -3.34 -24.83
C THR A 113 3.89 -4.73 -25.47
N MET A 114 2.81 -5.48 -25.21
CA MET A 114 2.55 -6.79 -25.85
C MET A 114 2.49 -6.69 -27.37
N TRP A 115 1.95 -5.59 -27.88
CA TRP A 115 1.90 -5.35 -29.32
C TRP A 115 3.28 -4.98 -29.91
N LYS A 116 4.12 -4.26 -29.15
CA LYS A 116 5.47 -3.88 -29.58
C LYS A 116 6.47 -5.04 -29.51
N ASP A 117 6.28 -5.98 -28.59
CA ASP A 117 7.14 -7.14 -28.38
C ASP A 117 6.35 -8.36 -27.84
N PRO A 118 5.93 -9.28 -28.73
CA PRO A 118 5.15 -10.47 -28.35
C PRO A 118 5.90 -11.50 -27.49
N GLU A 119 7.24 -11.46 -27.46
CA GLU A 119 8.08 -12.41 -26.69
C GLU A 119 8.27 -12.00 -25.22
N TYR A 120 7.86 -10.77 -24.86
CA TYR A 120 8.01 -10.17 -23.54
C TYR A 120 7.29 -10.95 -22.40
N ILE A 121 6.35 -11.83 -22.72
CA ILE A 121 5.54 -12.57 -21.73
C ILE A 121 6.31 -13.70 -21.03
N GLU A 122 7.28 -14.38 -21.65
CA GLU A 122 7.99 -15.46 -20.95
C GLU A 122 8.86 -14.95 -19.79
N LEU A 123 9.25 -13.67 -19.82
CA LEU A 123 9.97 -12.98 -18.75
C LEU A 123 9.04 -12.35 -17.69
N VAL A 124 7.89 -11.81 -18.11
CA VAL A 124 6.92 -11.12 -17.23
C VAL A 124 5.98 -12.09 -16.49
N HIS A 125 5.89 -13.36 -16.90
CA HIS A 125 5.11 -14.43 -16.26
C HIS A 125 5.44 -14.67 -14.77
N THR A 126 6.43 -13.96 -14.22
CA THR A 126 6.96 -14.17 -12.87
C THR A 126 6.69 -13.00 -11.90
N TYR A 127 6.14 -11.87 -12.34
CA TYR A 127 5.97 -10.67 -11.49
C TYR A 127 4.53 -10.34 -11.06
N TYR A 128 3.50 -11.00 -11.61
CA TYR A 128 2.10 -10.66 -11.33
C TYR A 128 1.17 -11.90 -11.25
N PRO A 129 1.15 -12.63 -10.12
CA PRO A 129 0.28 -13.81 -9.94
C PRO A 129 -1.20 -13.50 -9.66
N ASP A 130 -1.59 -12.28 -9.27
CA ASP A 130 -3.01 -11.93 -9.03
C ASP A 130 -3.84 -11.72 -10.32
N TYR A 131 -3.27 -12.01 -11.49
CA TYR A 131 -3.87 -11.80 -12.82
C TYR A 131 -4.69 -12.99 -13.37
N ILE A 132 -5.04 -14.01 -12.58
CA ILE A 132 -5.69 -15.25 -13.11
C ILE A 132 -7.01 -15.61 -12.41
N HIS A 133 -7.96 -14.68 -12.29
CA HIS A 133 -9.36 -15.06 -12.07
C HIS A 133 -10.31 -14.27 -12.96
N ALA A 134 -10.44 -14.69 -14.22
CA ALA A 134 -11.72 -14.94 -14.90
C ALA A 134 -11.50 -15.02 -16.43
N ILE A 135 -11.57 -16.24 -16.97
CA ILE A 135 -11.61 -16.54 -18.40
C ILE A 135 -12.97 -17.19 -18.67
N LYS A 136 -13.76 -16.69 -19.65
CA LYS A 136 -14.43 -17.46 -20.72
C LYS A 136 -15.33 -16.57 -21.64
N PRO A 137 -15.67 -17.02 -22.87
CA PRO A 137 -15.86 -16.18 -24.06
C PRO A 137 -17.31 -15.94 -24.49
N GLY A 138 -17.56 -14.84 -25.20
CA GLY A 138 -18.77 -14.60 -25.99
C GLY A 138 -18.89 -13.15 -26.45
N GLY A 139 -18.80 -12.90 -27.76
CA GLY A 139 -18.87 -11.56 -28.35
C GLY A 139 -20.29 -11.05 -28.63
N ILE A 140 -20.41 -9.75 -28.91
CA ILE A 140 -21.41 -9.08 -29.77
C ILE A 140 -20.88 -7.65 -30.09
N GLU A 141 -20.98 -7.23 -31.35
CA GLU A 141 -20.77 -5.85 -31.82
C GLU A 141 -21.92 -4.92 -31.40
N ILE A 142 -21.61 -3.69 -30.98
CA ILE A 142 -22.58 -2.57 -31.00
C ILE A 142 -21.90 -1.31 -31.55
N THR A 143 -22.51 -0.76 -32.60
CA THR A 143 -22.16 0.46 -33.34
C THR A 143 -22.46 1.74 -32.55
N LYS A 144 -21.64 2.78 -32.77
CA LYS A 144 -21.77 4.14 -32.21
C LYS A 144 -23.15 4.77 -32.49
N PRO A 145 -23.81 5.41 -31.52
CA PRO A 145 -24.67 6.57 -31.79
C PRO A 145 -23.81 7.82 -31.90
N ASN A 146 -24.05 8.60 -32.95
CA ASN A 146 -23.47 9.93 -33.14
C ASN A 146 -24.38 10.94 -32.40
N TYR A 147 -23.82 11.80 -31.53
CA TYR A 147 -24.60 12.90 -30.96
C TYR A 147 -23.86 14.23 -30.95
N ASP A 148 -24.70 15.24 -31.11
CA ASP A 148 -24.53 16.60 -31.59
C ASP A 148 -23.89 17.55 -30.56
N SER A 149 -23.10 18.51 -31.04
CA SER A 149 -22.18 19.36 -30.26
C SER A 149 -22.86 20.45 -29.42
N LEU A 150 -24.17 20.38 -29.17
CA LEU A 150 -24.94 21.50 -28.60
C LEU A 150 -26.06 21.13 -27.61
N TYR A 151 -26.07 19.93 -27.02
CA TYR A 151 -27.08 19.59 -26.01
C TYR A 151 -26.71 20.07 -24.60
N ILE A 152 -27.54 20.96 -24.02
CA ILE A 152 -27.57 21.30 -22.60
C ILE A 152 -28.91 20.78 -22.05
N PRO A 153 -28.94 19.80 -21.12
CA PRO A 153 -30.17 19.45 -20.44
C PRO A 153 -30.49 20.45 -19.31
N ASP A 154 -31.77 20.80 -19.28
CA ASP A 154 -32.49 21.63 -18.32
C ASP A 154 -32.88 20.79 -17.09
N ASP A 155 -32.54 21.26 -15.89
CA ASP A 155 -32.77 20.58 -14.61
C ASP A 155 -34.11 20.98 -13.95
N SER A 156 -35.09 21.47 -14.70
CA SER A 156 -36.42 21.74 -14.17
C SER A 156 -37.40 20.58 -14.42
N GLU A 157 -37.29 19.52 -13.61
CA GLU A 157 -38.48 18.81 -13.11
C GLU A 157 -38.10 17.87 -11.94
N GLU A 158 -38.29 18.39 -10.73
CA GLU A 158 -38.51 17.59 -9.52
C GLU A 158 -39.72 16.68 -9.74
N LYS A 159 -39.48 15.39 -9.97
CA LYS A 159 -40.49 14.36 -9.75
C LYS A 159 -40.11 13.52 -8.54
N ASN A 160 -40.86 13.79 -7.46
CA ASN A 160 -41.05 12.98 -6.27
C ASN A 160 -40.71 11.50 -6.47
N VAL A 161 -39.59 11.07 -5.91
CA VAL A 161 -39.36 9.67 -5.54
C VAL A 161 -39.11 9.64 -4.04
N ALA A 162 -39.86 8.78 -3.37
CA ALA A 162 -40.07 8.76 -1.93
C ALA A 162 -38.79 8.80 -1.10
N ASN A 163 -38.90 9.53 0.01
CA ASN A 163 -37.98 9.48 1.15
C ASN A 163 -37.62 8.04 1.52
N TYR A 164 -36.42 7.62 1.13
CA TYR A 164 -35.62 6.65 1.86
C TYR A 164 -34.16 7.11 1.74
N LEU A 165 -33.83 8.18 2.47
CA LEU A 165 -32.45 8.35 2.94
C LEU A 165 -32.27 7.32 4.05
N PRO A 166 -31.40 6.30 3.92
CA PRO A 166 -30.90 5.62 5.09
C PRO A 166 -30.13 6.68 5.89
N THR A 167 -30.51 6.79 7.16
CA THR A 167 -29.85 7.56 8.21
C THR A 167 -28.33 7.51 8.11
N GLU A 168 -27.68 8.65 8.34
CA GLU A 168 -26.24 8.77 8.51
C GLU A 168 -25.68 7.58 9.30
N ALA A 169 -24.55 7.01 8.84
CA ALA A 169 -23.91 5.92 9.54
C ALA A 169 -23.61 6.33 11.00
N THR A 170 -24.29 5.71 11.95
CA THR A 170 -24.10 5.91 13.41
C THR A 170 -22.86 5.19 13.92
N TRP A 171 -21.72 5.30 13.23
CA TRP A 171 -20.49 4.58 13.57
C TRP A 171 -19.40 5.59 13.93
N SER A 172 -18.80 5.44 15.11
CA SER A 172 -17.53 6.09 15.45
C SER A 172 -16.39 5.44 14.66
N SER A 173 -15.25 6.14 14.57
CA SER A 173 -13.99 5.66 13.99
C SER A 173 -13.39 4.40 14.66
N TYR A 174 -14.07 3.83 15.66
CA TYR A 174 -13.71 2.63 16.42
C TYR A 174 -14.97 1.83 16.77
N GLU A 175 -14.93 0.50 16.65
CA GLU A 175 -15.94 -0.42 17.18
C GLU A 175 -15.40 -1.11 18.45
N GLU A 176 -16.07 -0.88 19.59
CA GLU A 176 -15.72 -1.49 20.88
C GLU A 176 -16.00 -3.01 20.85
N MET A 177 -14.98 -3.81 21.18
CA MET A 177 -15.10 -5.26 21.24
C MET A 177 -15.77 -5.71 22.54
N THR A 178 -16.53 -6.82 22.49
CA THR A 178 -17.18 -7.37 23.68
C THR A 178 -16.25 -8.31 24.44
N TYR A 179 -16.02 -8.07 25.73
CA TYR A 179 -15.25 -8.98 26.57
C TYR A 179 -16.08 -10.19 27.02
N ARG A 180 -15.66 -11.41 26.66
CA ARG A 180 -16.27 -12.69 27.07
C ARG A 180 -15.21 -13.78 27.23
N SER A 181 -15.36 -14.61 28.27
CA SER A 181 -14.52 -15.81 28.48
C SER A 181 -13.01 -15.54 28.46
N GLY A 182 -12.57 -14.39 29.01
CA GLY A 182 -11.15 -14.03 29.09
C GLY A 182 -10.57 -13.35 27.84
N ARG A 183 -11.40 -13.04 26.83
CA ARG A 183 -10.97 -12.41 25.56
C ARG A 183 -11.96 -11.33 25.10
N TYR A 184 -11.47 -10.35 24.37
CA TYR A 184 -12.31 -9.43 23.60
C TYR A 184 -12.67 -10.08 22.27
N MET A 185 -13.93 -9.95 21.86
CA MET A 185 -14.47 -10.57 20.64
C MET A 185 -15.32 -9.57 19.85
N ALA A 186 -15.22 -9.65 18.52
CA ALA A 186 -16.08 -8.95 17.58
C ALA A 186 -16.50 -9.89 16.45
N SER A 187 -17.68 -9.63 15.88
CA SER A 187 -18.22 -10.36 14.74
C SER A 187 -18.67 -9.35 13.70
N ILE A 188 -18.06 -9.43 12.51
CA ILE A 188 -18.23 -8.46 11.44
C ILE A 188 -18.82 -9.19 10.23
N THR A 189 -19.88 -8.65 9.66
CA THR A 189 -20.50 -9.13 8.43
C THR A 189 -20.19 -8.18 7.28
N SER A 190 -20.18 -8.70 6.05
CA SER A 190 -20.01 -7.87 4.86
C SER A 190 -21.04 -6.75 4.77
N SER A 191 -22.25 -6.97 5.27
CA SER A 191 -23.31 -5.94 5.33
C SER A 191 -22.96 -4.75 6.22
N GLN A 192 -22.24 -4.96 7.34
CA GLN A 192 -21.81 -3.90 8.25
C GLN A 192 -20.73 -3.01 7.63
N VAL A 193 -19.86 -3.58 6.80
CA VAL A 193 -18.74 -2.85 6.18
C VAL A 193 -19.00 -2.39 4.75
N LYS A 194 -20.16 -2.74 4.17
CA LYS A 194 -20.50 -2.52 2.76
C LYS A 194 -20.39 -1.05 2.34
N ASN A 195 -20.76 -0.14 3.25
CA ASN A 195 -20.80 1.30 2.99
C ASN A 195 -19.60 2.06 3.55
N LEU A 196 -18.61 1.37 4.14
CA LEU A 196 -17.39 2.03 4.59
C LEU A 196 -16.61 2.51 3.37
N SER A 197 -16.45 3.82 3.23
CA SER A 197 -15.55 4.42 2.23
C SER A 197 -14.08 4.20 2.59
N ASP A 198 -13.80 4.00 3.88
CA ASP A 198 -12.45 3.86 4.41
C ASP A 198 -11.84 2.52 4.02
N ARG A 199 -10.53 2.52 3.82
CA ARG A 199 -9.77 1.30 3.51
C ARG A 199 -9.70 0.37 4.71
N THR A 200 -9.84 0.88 5.92
CA THR A 200 -9.68 0.10 7.16
C THR A 200 -10.87 0.23 8.11
N LEU A 201 -11.02 -0.76 8.99
CA LEU A 201 -11.93 -0.78 10.13
C LEU A 201 -11.10 -0.94 11.40
N THR A 202 -11.30 -0.09 12.40
CA THR A 202 -10.57 -0.19 13.67
C THR A 202 -11.47 -0.76 14.76
N LEU A 203 -11.02 -1.84 15.40
CA LEU A 203 -11.62 -2.40 16.60
C LEU A 203 -10.83 -1.97 17.83
N LYS A 204 -11.54 -1.77 18.94
CA LYS A 204 -10.91 -1.40 20.22
C LYS A 204 -11.20 -2.44 21.29
N ALA A 205 -10.16 -2.89 21.97
CA ALA A 205 -10.19 -3.83 23.08
C ALA A 205 -9.36 -3.25 24.23
N ASP A 206 -9.98 -2.39 25.04
CA ASP A 206 -9.30 -1.63 26.10
C ASP A 206 -8.17 -0.74 25.53
N GLU A 207 -6.92 -0.97 25.91
CA GLU A 207 -5.74 -0.26 25.38
C GLU A 207 -5.21 -0.86 24.05
N ILE A 208 -5.84 -1.91 23.52
CA ILE A 208 -5.45 -2.56 22.26
C ILE A 208 -6.33 -2.05 21.12
N GLU A 209 -5.70 -1.64 20.02
CA GLU A 209 -6.40 -1.28 18.78
C GLU A 209 -6.04 -2.28 17.67
N ILE A 210 -7.03 -2.70 16.88
CA ILE A 210 -6.86 -3.63 15.77
C ILE A 210 -7.39 -2.98 14.51
N VAL A 211 -6.51 -2.70 13.56
CA VAL A 211 -6.85 -2.10 12.26
C VAL A 211 -6.93 -3.21 11.22
N LEU A 212 -8.13 -3.43 10.69
CA LEU A 212 -8.46 -4.47 9.72
C LEU A 212 -8.64 -3.86 8.33
N PRO A 213 -8.16 -4.51 7.25
CA PRO A 213 -8.42 -4.06 5.89
C PRO A 213 -9.87 -4.37 5.47
N THR A 214 -10.62 -3.36 5.02
CA THR A 214 -12.04 -3.53 4.66
C THR A 214 -12.25 -4.34 3.39
N VAL A 215 -11.24 -4.43 2.51
CA VAL A 215 -11.33 -5.22 1.27
C VAL A 215 -11.61 -6.70 1.57
N ASP A 216 -10.92 -7.28 2.54
CA ASP A 216 -11.10 -8.65 3.01
C ASP A 216 -12.42 -8.87 3.76
N LEU A 217 -12.96 -7.80 4.36
CA LEU A 217 -14.23 -7.81 5.09
C LEU A 217 -15.43 -7.65 4.13
N LYS A 218 -15.29 -6.89 3.05
CA LYS A 218 -16.33 -6.70 2.02
C LYS A 218 -16.43 -7.92 1.10
N GLY A 219 -15.30 -8.58 0.83
CA GLY A 219 -15.22 -9.76 -0.03
C GLY A 219 -15.69 -11.06 0.62
N THR A 220 -15.95 -11.09 1.93
CA THR A 220 -16.42 -12.31 2.61
C THR A 220 -17.90 -12.60 2.35
N SER A 221 -18.22 -13.89 2.24
CA SER A 221 -19.60 -14.39 2.20
C SER A 221 -20.19 -14.71 3.58
N GLY A 222 -19.36 -14.60 4.63
CA GLY A 222 -19.67 -15.06 5.98
C GLY A 222 -19.49 -13.99 7.06
N THR A 223 -19.50 -14.46 8.31
CA THR A 223 -19.14 -13.63 9.46
C THR A 223 -17.64 -13.77 9.74
N VAL A 224 -16.95 -12.63 9.74
CA VAL A 224 -15.55 -12.53 10.17
C VAL A 224 -15.51 -12.35 11.69
N GLY A 225 -14.96 -13.35 12.39
CA GLY A 225 -14.72 -13.28 13.82
C GLY A 225 -13.32 -12.75 14.12
N VAL A 226 -13.22 -11.79 15.03
CA VAL A 226 -11.94 -11.32 15.57
C VAL A 226 -11.95 -11.51 17.06
N SER A 227 -10.95 -12.20 17.60
CA SER A 227 -10.78 -12.28 19.06
C SER A 227 -9.35 -11.95 19.46
N VAL A 228 -9.21 -11.15 20.52
CA VAL A 228 -7.93 -10.76 21.09
C VAL A 228 -7.92 -11.04 22.59
N GLY A 229 -6.83 -11.60 23.09
CA GLY A 229 -6.61 -11.83 24.51
C GLY A 229 -5.18 -11.53 24.90
N LEU A 230 -5.00 -10.97 26.08
CA LEU A 230 -3.69 -10.68 26.64
C LEU A 230 -3.58 -11.40 27.99
N SER A 231 -2.65 -12.36 28.09
CA SER A 231 -2.41 -13.10 29.34
C SER A 231 -0.96 -13.57 29.39
N ASN A 232 -0.33 -13.53 30.57
CA ASN A 232 1.07 -13.94 30.76
C ASN A 232 2.04 -13.29 29.75
N ASN A 233 1.86 -11.99 29.47
CA ASN A 233 2.64 -11.22 28.48
C ASN A 233 2.58 -11.76 27.05
N ARG A 234 1.53 -12.54 26.74
CA ARG A 234 1.25 -13.07 25.41
C ARG A 234 -0.05 -12.50 24.88
N LEU A 235 0.05 -11.88 23.71
CA LEU A 235 -1.08 -11.44 22.90
C LEU A 235 -1.52 -12.60 22.01
N THR A 236 -2.73 -13.10 22.20
CA THR A 236 -3.36 -14.07 21.30
C THR A 236 -4.33 -13.34 20.41
N ILE A 237 -4.17 -13.44 19.10
CA ILE A 237 -5.12 -12.94 18.10
C ILE A 237 -5.65 -14.10 17.27
N GLN A 238 -6.96 -14.11 17.02
CA GLN A 238 -7.60 -15.10 16.20
C GLN A 238 -8.55 -14.43 15.21
N PHE A 239 -8.46 -14.87 13.96
CA PHE A 239 -9.31 -14.46 12.85
C PHE A 239 -10.04 -15.68 12.30
N THR A 240 -11.35 -15.59 12.18
CA THR A 240 -12.18 -16.64 11.59
C THR A 240 -13.12 -16.11 10.52
N GLU A 241 -13.52 -16.96 9.60
CA GLU A 241 -14.62 -16.74 8.64
C GLU A 241 -15.52 -17.96 8.70
N ASN A 242 -16.75 -17.79 9.21
CA ASN A 242 -17.67 -18.90 9.51
C ASN A 242 -16.95 -20.02 10.30
N ASP A 243 -16.29 -19.63 11.40
CA ASP A 243 -15.51 -20.50 12.31
C ASP A 243 -14.24 -21.16 11.74
N ASN A 244 -13.95 -21.03 10.45
CA ASN A 244 -12.69 -21.48 9.86
C ASN A 244 -11.61 -20.41 10.00
N ALA A 245 -10.34 -20.79 10.11
CA ALA A 245 -9.24 -19.83 10.17
C ALA A 245 -9.23 -18.93 8.92
N LYS A 246 -9.20 -17.61 9.13
CA LYS A 246 -9.10 -16.61 8.06
C LYS A 246 -7.66 -16.11 7.92
N THR A 247 -7.23 -15.97 6.68
CA THR A 247 -6.01 -15.24 6.29
C THR A 247 -6.45 -13.99 5.53
N PHE A 248 -5.91 -12.83 5.91
CA PHE A 248 -6.14 -11.56 5.22
C PHE A 248 -5.20 -11.41 4.01
N SER A 249 -5.67 -10.78 2.95
CA SER A 249 -4.83 -10.43 1.80
C SER A 249 -3.89 -9.29 2.14
N GLU A 250 -4.26 -8.41 3.05
CA GLU A 250 -3.45 -7.31 3.60
C GLU A 250 -3.08 -7.52 5.08
N TYR A 251 -2.18 -6.71 5.63
CA TYR A 251 -1.84 -6.82 7.06
C TYR A 251 -2.97 -6.30 7.93
N VAL A 252 -3.27 -7.05 8.98
CA VAL A 252 -3.93 -6.53 10.17
C VAL A 252 -2.85 -5.90 11.06
N GLU A 253 -3.06 -4.66 11.47
CA GLU A 253 -2.19 -3.98 12.44
C GLU A 253 -2.78 -4.07 13.85
N ILE A 254 -1.99 -4.48 14.83
CA ILE A 254 -2.40 -4.62 16.22
C ILE A 254 -1.52 -3.72 17.08
N ARG A 255 -2.08 -2.60 17.53
CA ARG A 255 -1.43 -1.69 18.47
C ARG A 255 -1.60 -2.22 19.88
N VAL A 256 -0.49 -2.47 20.57
CA VAL A 256 -0.46 -3.02 21.93
C VAL A 256 0.59 -2.28 22.77
N PRO A 257 0.28 -1.88 24.01
CA PRO A 257 1.25 -1.24 24.89
C PRO A 257 2.50 -2.09 25.11
N LYS A 258 3.69 -1.49 25.12
CA LYS A 258 4.95 -2.23 25.38
C LYS A 258 4.96 -2.90 26.76
N SER A 259 4.35 -2.24 27.74
CA SER A 259 4.19 -2.74 29.12
C SER A 259 3.42 -4.07 29.16
N ALA A 260 2.41 -4.24 28.31
CA ALA A 260 1.61 -5.46 28.22
C ALA A 260 2.44 -6.69 27.83
N LEU A 261 3.48 -6.51 27.01
CA LEU A 261 4.36 -7.59 26.53
C LEU A 261 5.66 -7.74 27.33
N ASN A 262 5.84 -6.99 28.44
CA ASN A 262 7.01 -7.02 29.33
C ASN A 262 8.38 -7.02 28.60
N SER A 263 8.50 -6.21 27.54
CA SER A 263 9.78 -6.06 26.85
C SER A 263 10.45 -4.79 27.40
N SER A 264 11.69 -4.89 27.92
CA SER A 264 12.36 -3.76 28.59
C SER A 264 13.74 -3.41 28.04
N LYS A 265 14.39 -4.28 27.25
CA LYS A 265 15.63 -3.95 26.52
C LYS A 265 15.88 -4.95 25.38
N TYR A 266 16.22 -4.45 24.18
CA TYR A 266 16.45 -5.24 22.95
C TYR A 266 15.21 -5.97 22.40
N GLN A 267 14.11 -5.23 22.37
CA GLN A 267 12.75 -5.71 22.19
C GLN A 267 12.52 -6.21 20.76
N MET A 268 12.40 -7.52 20.63
CA MET A 268 11.85 -8.23 19.47
C MET A 268 10.41 -8.63 19.80
N ILE A 269 9.53 -8.68 18.80
CA ILE A 269 8.28 -9.42 18.92
C ILE A 269 8.45 -10.76 18.23
N GLU A 270 8.11 -11.84 18.91
CA GLU A 270 8.08 -13.18 18.33
C GLU A 270 6.65 -13.67 18.18
N ARG A 271 6.36 -14.28 17.01
CA ARG A 271 5.25 -15.20 16.82
C ARG A 271 5.62 -16.53 17.45
N VAL A 272 4.90 -16.91 18.50
CA VAL A 272 5.13 -18.16 19.25
C VAL A 272 4.55 -19.34 18.47
N VAL A 273 5.41 -20.32 18.19
CA VAL A 273 5.04 -21.60 17.58
C VAL A 273 5.53 -22.71 18.52
N SER A 274 4.62 -23.32 19.28
CA SER A 274 4.96 -24.29 20.34
C SER A 274 5.89 -23.72 21.43
N ASN A 275 7.13 -24.20 21.53
CA ASN A 275 8.13 -23.82 22.54
C ASN A 275 9.19 -22.83 22.03
N SER A 276 9.13 -22.41 20.77
CA SER A 276 10.03 -21.43 20.17
C SER A 276 9.25 -20.35 19.43
N GLY A 277 9.90 -19.23 19.14
CA GLY A 277 9.30 -18.13 18.39
C GLY A 277 10.06 -17.83 17.10
N THR A 278 9.36 -17.28 16.12
CA THR A 278 9.95 -16.61 14.96
C THR A 278 9.71 -15.12 15.06
N ALA A 279 10.59 -14.29 14.52
CA ALA A 279 10.36 -12.84 14.43
C ALA A 279 9.01 -12.55 13.79
N ALA A 280 8.21 -11.71 14.43
CA ALA A 280 7.02 -11.13 13.84
C ALA A 280 7.37 -9.76 13.24
N SER A 281 6.61 -9.33 12.23
CA SER A 281 6.70 -7.96 11.72
C SER A 281 6.08 -6.99 12.73
N PHE A 282 6.80 -5.93 13.08
CA PHE A 282 6.29 -4.89 13.98
C PHE A 282 6.96 -3.55 13.70
N LYS A 283 6.26 -2.46 14.05
CA LYS A 283 6.85 -1.14 14.26
C LYS A 283 6.78 -0.71 15.71
N VAL A 284 7.65 0.24 16.06
CA VAL A 284 7.66 0.86 17.38
C VAL A 284 7.07 2.25 17.28
N ASP A 285 5.89 2.45 17.86
CA ASP A 285 5.20 3.75 17.85
C ASP A 285 5.03 4.26 19.28
N GLY A 286 5.91 5.18 19.70
CA GLY A 286 5.87 5.76 21.05
C GLY A 286 5.96 4.70 22.16
N ALA A 287 4.89 4.55 22.93
CA ALA A 287 4.77 3.58 24.02
C ALA A 287 4.24 2.21 23.59
N ASP A 288 3.93 2.04 22.30
CA ASP A 288 3.26 0.87 21.75
C ASP A 288 4.16 0.08 20.80
N PHE A 289 3.81 -1.20 20.64
CA PHE A 289 4.15 -1.96 19.46
C PHE A 289 2.95 -1.97 18.52
N VAL A 290 3.20 -1.85 17.22
CA VAL A 290 2.20 -2.16 16.20
C VAL A 290 2.65 -3.42 15.49
N ILE A 291 2.03 -4.55 15.84
CA ILE A 291 2.33 -5.87 15.28
C ILE A 291 1.55 -6.04 13.99
N ARG A 292 2.19 -6.51 12.93
CA ARG A 292 1.55 -6.75 11.63
C ARG A 292 1.45 -8.24 11.35
N THR A 293 0.24 -8.71 11.05
CA THR A 293 0.00 -10.12 10.75
C THR A 293 -1.14 -10.30 9.75
N LYS A 294 -1.03 -11.30 8.88
CA LYS A 294 -2.12 -11.72 7.98
C LYS A 294 -2.95 -12.87 8.56
N THR A 295 -2.43 -13.55 9.58
CA THR A 295 -2.98 -14.78 10.13
C THR A 295 -3.12 -14.69 11.65
N SER A 296 -3.94 -15.59 12.20
CA SER A 296 -4.02 -15.82 13.64
C SER A 296 -2.65 -16.16 14.23
N GLY A 297 -2.43 -15.82 15.50
CA GLY A 297 -1.14 -16.07 16.13
C GLY A 297 -1.09 -15.73 17.61
N ILE A 298 0.00 -16.15 18.25
CA ILE A 298 0.36 -15.74 19.60
C ILE A 298 1.65 -14.94 19.49
N PHE A 299 1.66 -13.74 20.06
CA PHE A 299 2.79 -12.82 20.02
C PHE A 299 3.27 -12.51 21.42
N GLN A 300 4.59 -12.42 21.60
CA GLN A 300 5.20 -12.07 22.87
C GLN A 300 6.40 -11.16 22.67
N GLY A 301 6.69 -10.35 23.68
CA GLY A 301 7.94 -9.60 23.75
C GLY A 301 9.12 -10.52 24.07
N ALA A 302 10.26 -10.25 23.44
CA ALA A 302 11.48 -11.02 23.60
C ALA A 302 12.73 -10.14 23.52
N THR A 303 13.86 -10.73 23.89
CA THR A 303 15.18 -10.09 23.79
C THR A 303 15.93 -10.71 22.62
N SER A 304 16.27 -9.92 21.60
CA SER A 304 17.19 -10.38 20.56
C SER A 304 18.61 -10.49 21.13
N ASN A 305 19.13 -11.71 21.17
CA ASN A 305 20.50 -12.01 21.61
C ASN A 305 21.50 -12.07 20.42
N VAL A 306 21.06 -11.66 19.23
CA VAL A 306 21.90 -11.71 18.03
C VAL A 306 22.90 -10.55 18.07
N THR A 307 24.17 -10.90 18.25
CA THR A 307 25.30 -9.98 18.14
C THR A 307 26.19 -10.40 16.99
N TYR A 308 26.77 -9.39 16.32
CA TYR A 308 27.70 -9.56 15.22
C TYR A 308 29.02 -8.89 15.59
N ASN A 309 30.13 -9.56 15.29
CA ASN A 309 31.46 -9.13 15.73
C ASN A 309 32.18 -8.24 14.72
N ASP A 310 31.61 -8.11 13.52
CA ASP A 310 32.24 -7.44 12.37
C ASP A 310 31.47 -6.20 11.91
N LEU A 311 30.64 -5.62 12.78
CA LEU A 311 29.90 -4.40 12.49
C LEU A 311 30.65 -3.17 13.00
N GLY A 312 31.00 -2.27 12.08
CA GLY A 312 31.50 -0.93 12.42
C GLY A 312 30.38 0.01 12.90
N THR A 313 30.73 1.29 13.11
CA THR A 313 29.80 2.36 13.52
C THR A 313 29.11 3.05 12.34
N SER A 314 29.32 2.59 11.11
CA SER A 314 28.70 3.13 9.90
C SER A 314 27.17 2.97 9.89
N SER A 315 26.49 3.71 9.01
CA SER A 315 25.05 3.59 8.74
C SER A 315 24.66 2.16 8.38
N ALA A 316 25.43 1.50 7.50
CA ALA A 316 25.28 0.06 7.20
C ALA A 316 25.39 -0.83 8.43
N GLY A 317 26.41 -0.62 9.28
CA GLY A 317 26.55 -1.37 10.54
C GLY A 317 25.37 -1.13 11.49
N ASN A 318 24.82 0.09 11.50
CA ASN A 318 23.64 0.42 12.30
C ASN A 318 22.37 -0.26 11.78
N ALA A 319 22.13 -0.23 10.47
CA ALA A 319 21.00 -0.90 9.84
C ALA A 319 20.98 -2.39 10.19
N VAL A 320 22.13 -3.07 10.11
CA VAL A 320 22.25 -4.48 10.49
C VAL A 320 21.94 -4.70 11.98
N ARG A 321 22.38 -3.80 12.88
CA ARG A 321 22.03 -3.89 14.30
C ARG A 321 20.52 -3.72 14.54
N GLU A 322 19.90 -2.76 13.87
CA GLU A 322 18.45 -2.53 13.99
C GLU A 322 17.62 -3.69 13.46
N PHE A 323 18.07 -4.32 12.37
CA PHE A 323 17.49 -5.54 11.85
C PHE A 323 17.70 -6.74 12.78
N ALA A 324 18.89 -6.89 13.38
CA ALA A 324 19.14 -7.95 14.35
C ALA A 324 18.22 -7.84 15.58
N LYS A 325 17.96 -6.63 16.08
CA LYS A 325 17.01 -6.37 17.18
C LYS A 325 15.58 -6.84 16.83
N ARG A 326 15.22 -6.83 15.55
CA ARG A 326 13.91 -7.24 15.02
C ARG A 326 13.90 -8.68 14.48
N GLY A 327 14.99 -9.44 14.64
CA GLY A 327 15.10 -10.82 14.12
C GLY A 327 15.25 -10.92 12.59
N ILE A 328 15.46 -9.79 11.91
CA ILE A 328 15.71 -9.67 10.47
C ILE A 328 17.22 -9.92 10.24
N THR A 329 17.62 -11.19 10.27
CA THR A 329 19.03 -11.58 10.32
C THR A 329 19.52 -12.20 9.01
N TYR A 330 20.77 -11.92 8.66
CA TYR A 330 21.50 -12.68 7.65
C TYR A 330 21.81 -14.10 8.13
N SER A 331 21.92 -15.03 7.18
CA SER A 331 22.57 -16.31 7.41
C SER A 331 24.09 -16.09 7.50
N THR A 332 24.66 -16.32 8.68
CA THR A 332 26.07 -16.06 8.99
C THR A 332 26.76 -17.27 9.59
N THR A 333 28.05 -17.43 9.32
CA THR A 333 28.93 -18.35 10.05
C THR A 333 29.69 -17.56 11.11
N GLY A 334 29.76 -18.08 12.34
CA GLY A 334 30.62 -17.49 13.39
C GLY A 334 30.28 -16.05 13.81
N ARG A 335 29.01 -15.62 13.72
CA ARG A 335 28.54 -14.24 14.04
C ARG A 335 29.20 -13.13 13.20
N SER A 336 29.57 -13.44 11.95
CA SER A 336 30.09 -12.45 11.00
C SER A 336 29.13 -12.25 9.82
N VAL A 337 28.70 -11.02 9.59
CA VAL A 337 27.83 -10.65 8.45
C VAL A 337 28.61 -10.59 7.15
N GLN A 338 29.92 -10.31 7.21
CA GLN A 338 30.78 -10.04 6.07
C GLN A 338 30.24 -8.86 5.26
N MET A 339 30.18 -7.68 5.87
CA MET A 339 29.49 -6.50 5.31
C MET A 339 29.97 -6.10 3.90
N THR A 340 31.23 -6.35 3.55
CA THR A 340 31.82 -6.03 2.24
C THR A 340 31.60 -7.11 1.18
N LYS A 341 31.09 -8.28 1.55
CA LYS A 341 30.73 -9.34 0.60
C LYS A 341 29.55 -8.89 -0.24
N GLN A 342 29.58 -9.19 -1.54
CA GLN A 342 28.44 -8.94 -2.43
C GLN A 342 27.19 -9.67 -1.91
N VAL A 343 26.06 -8.97 -1.89
CA VAL A 343 24.79 -9.53 -1.43
C VAL A 343 24.24 -10.47 -2.50
N THR A 344 23.77 -11.65 -2.09
CA THR A 344 23.14 -12.60 -3.01
C THR A 344 21.63 -12.45 -3.03
N ARG A 345 20.98 -12.98 -4.06
CA ARG A 345 19.51 -13.05 -4.12
C ARG A 345 18.90 -13.79 -2.94
N ALA A 346 19.55 -14.84 -2.43
CA ALA A 346 19.09 -15.53 -1.23
C ALA A 346 19.20 -14.67 0.03
N ASP A 347 20.25 -13.86 0.15
CA ASP A 347 20.40 -12.91 1.25
C ASP A 347 19.28 -11.86 1.21
N VAL A 348 19.03 -11.26 0.04
CA VAL A 348 17.95 -10.28 -0.18
C VAL A 348 16.59 -10.87 0.15
N ALA A 349 16.27 -12.04 -0.42
CA ALA A 349 15.02 -12.74 -0.15
C ALA A 349 14.82 -13.05 1.33
N THR A 350 15.89 -13.46 2.02
CA THR A 350 15.83 -13.76 3.45
C THR A 350 15.49 -12.53 4.28
N LEU A 351 16.13 -11.38 4.02
CA LEU A 351 15.86 -10.17 4.78
C LEU A 351 14.46 -9.62 4.53
N ILE A 352 14.03 -9.52 3.26
CA ILE A 352 12.71 -8.97 2.94
C ILE A 352 11.60 -9.88 3.48
N ALA A 353 11.69 -11.19 3.26
CA ALA A 353 10.68 -12.12 3.77
C ALA A 353 10.61 -12.10 5.31
N LYS A 354 11.74 -11.93 6.01
CA LYS A 354 11.75 -11.74 7.46
C LYS A 354 11.13 -10.40 7.89
N ALA A 355 11.47 -9.31 7.23
CA ALA A 355 10.94 -7.98 7.56
C ALA A 355 9.41 -7.93 7.43
N LEU A 356 8.89 -8.58 6.40
CA LEU A 356 7.47 -8.64 6.08
C LEU A 356 6.76 -9.85 6.73
N ASP A 357 7.44 -10.70 7.50
CA ASP A 357 6.87 -11.96 8.03
C ASP A 357 6.16 -12.81 6.93
N LEU A 358 6.80 -12.94 5.77
CA LEU A 358 6.27 -13.68 4.62
C LEU A 358 6.77 -15.12 4.57
N SER A 359 5.82 -16.03 4.38
CA SER A 359 6.02 -17.47 4.27
C SER A 359 4.89 -18.05 3.43
N SER A 360 5.21 -18.99 2.53
CA SER A 360 4.23 -19.67 1.67
C SER A 360 4.27 -21.16 1.94
N SER A 361 3.10 -21.79 2.05
CA SER A 361 2.96 -23.25 2.08
C SER A 361 2.94 -23.86 0.68
N THR A 362 2.85 -23.02 -0.36
CA THR A 362 2.87 -23.46 -1.75
C THR A 362 4.23 -24.06 -2.08
N LYS A 363 4.22 -25.21 -2.76
CA LYS A 363 5.46 -25.85 -3.21
C LYS A 363 6.12 -24.98 -4.26
N THR A 364 7.40 -24.66 -4.06
CA THR A 364 8.15 -23.88 -5.04
C THR A 364 8.48 -24.66 -6.30
N LYS A 365 8.52 -23.95 -7.43
CA LYS A 365 8.99 -24.45 -8.73
C LYS A 365 10.52 -24.41 -8.87
N TYR A 366 11.21 -23.67 -7.99
CA TYR A 366 12.65 -23.46 -8.09
C TYR A 366 13.44 -24.65 -7.56
N GLN A 367 14.28 -25.24 -8.43
CA GLN A 367 15.01 -26.47 -8.15
C GLN A 367 16.30 -26.23 -7.36
N ASP A 368 16.82 -25.00 -7.37
CA ASP A 368 18.04 -24.60 -6.66
C ASP A 368 17.79 -24.16 -5.20
N LEU A 369 16.60 -24.41 -4.66
CA LEU A 369 16.22 -24.18 -3.26
C LEU A 369 15.99 -25.50 -2.53
N SER A 370 17.04 -26.03 -1.88
CA SER A 370 16.97 -27.30 -1.14
C SER A 370 16.44 -27.17 0.29
N SER A 371 16.59 -26.00 0.92
CA SER A 371 16.07 -25.73 2.26
C SER A 371 14.59 -25.38 2.20
N ALA A 372 13.75 -26.08 2.98
CA ALA A 372 12.32 -25.83 3.07
C ALA A 372 11.99 -24.37 3.47
N ILE A 373 12.80 -23.79 4.37
CA ILE A 373 12.61 -22.39 4.82
C ILE A 373 12.94 -21.42 3.67
N SER A 374 14.05 -21.64 2.96
CA SER A 374 14.43 -20.77 1.84
C SER A 374 13.45 -20.91 0.67
N ALA A 375 12.99 -22.12 0.39
CA ALA A 375 11.95 -22.42 -0.60
C ALA A 375 10.65 -21.69 -0.28
N SER A 376 10.18 -21.78 0.96
CA SER A 376 8.94 -21.14 1.42
C SER A 376 9.01 -19.61 1.34
N ARG A 377 10.14 -19.00 1.73
CA ARG A 377 10.33 -17.54 1.63
C ARG A 377 10.41 -17.05 0.19
N ALA A 378 11.19 -17.74 -0.65
CA ALA A 378 11.30 -17.37 -2.06
C ALA A 378 9.95 -17.50 -2.77
N GLN A 379 9.18 -18.55 -2.45
CA GLN A 379 7.84 -18.70 -2.97
C GLN A 379 6.92 -17.57 -2.49
N ALA A 380 6.95 -17.21 -1.21
CA ALA A 380 6.13 -16.11 -0.69
C ALA A 380 6.45 -14.76 -1.35
N LEU A 381 7.73 -14.48 -1.61
CA LEU A 381 8.13 -13.25 -2.31
C LEU A 381 7.74 -13.27 -3.79
N GLN A 382 7.67 -14.44 -4.41
CA GLN A 382 7.14 -14.60 -5.76
C GLN A 382 5.62 -14.39 -5.77
N ASP A 383 4.90 -15.03 -4.85
CA ASP A 383 3.45 -14.89 -4.69
C ASP A 383 3.08 -13.42 -4.43
N ALA A 384 3.91 -12.70 -3.67
CA ALA A 384 3.77 -11.27 -3.40
C ALA A 384 4.19 -10.34 -4.56
N GLY A 385 4.74 -10.86 -5.66
CA GLY A 385 5.26 -10.05 -6.78
C GLY A 385 6.53 -9.25 -6.45
N ILE A 386 7.18 -9.51 -5.31
CA ILE A 386 8.38 -8.76 -4.85
C ILE A 386 9.64 -9.26 -5.55
N MET A 387 9.80 -10.59 -5.66
CA MET A 387 10.96 -11.21 -6.31
C MET A 387 10.55 -12.41 -7.16
N SER A 388 11.03 -12.45 -8.40
CA SER A 388 10.92 -13.58 -9.32
C SER A 388 12.21 -14.39 -9.41
N GLY A 389 12.18 -15.61 -9.91
CA GLY A 389 13.40 -16.37 -10.23
C GLY A 389 14.14 -15.82 -11.45
N VAL A 390 15.44 -16.14 -11.57
CA VAL A 390 16.25 -15.77 -12.75
C VAL A 390 15.87 -16.58 -13.99
N THR A 391 15.24 -17.74 -13.80
CA THR A 391 14.58 -18.51 -14.86
C THR A 391 13.26 -19.09 -14.33
N SER A 392 12.49 -19.74 -15.20
CA SER A 392 11.24 -20.41 -14.82
C SER A 392 11.41 -21.48 -13.72
N SER A 393 12.61 -22.09 -13.60
CA SER A 393 12.90 -23.19 -12.68
C SER A 393 14.05 -22.91 -11.70
N ARG A 394 14.66 -21.72 -11.73
CA ARG A 394 15.75 -21.35 -10.81
C ARG A 394 15.56 -19.98 -10.19
N PHE A 395 15.76 -19.90 -8.88
CA PHE A 395 15.74 -18.64 -8.15
C PHE A 395 17.06 -17.86 -8.27
N GLY A 396 18.19 -18.56 -8.47
CA GLY A 396 19.51 -17.95 -8.59
C GLY A 396 20.12 -17.59 -7.24
N ILE A 397 20.06 -18.49 -6.26
CA ILE A 397 20.38 -18.22 -4.85
C ILE A 397 21.75 -17.57 -4.58
N ASN A 398 22.74 -17.84 -5.44
CA ASN A 398 24.11 -17.35 -5.31
C ASN A 398 24.43 -16.18 -6.25
N THR A 399 23.49 -15.79 -7.12
CA THR A 399 23.66 -14.64 -8.00
C THR A 399 23.65 -13.37 -7.17
N THR A 400 24.56 -12.45 -7.49
CA THR A 400 24.69 -11.16 -6.81
C THR A 400 23.64 -10.19 -7.31
N VAL A 401 23.29 -9.20 -6.49
CA VAL A 401 22.23 -8.22 -6.81
C VAL A 401 22.85 -6.85 -7.08
N THR A 402 22.55 -6.27 -8.23
CA THR A 402 22.96 -4.93 -8.63
C THR A 402 22.11 -3.84 -7.99
N LYS A 403 22.60 -2.59 -8.01
CA LYS A 403 21.86 -1.43 -7.50
C LYS A 403 20.48 -1.25 -8.15
N GLN A 404 20.39 -1.41 -9.47
CA GLN A 404 19.09 -1.28 -10.15
C GLN A 404 18.12 -2.41 -9.81
N GLU A 405 18.61 -3.66 -9.69
CA GLU A 405 17.76 -4.79 -9.30
C GLU A 405 17.25 -4.62 -7.87
N ALA A 406 18.10 -4.13 -6.95
CA ALA A 406 17.68 -3.82 -5.60
C ALA A 406 16.61 -2.72 -5.55
N ALA A 407 16.73 -1.68 -6.39
CA ALA A 407 15.71 -0.64 -6.51
C ALA A 407 14.37 -1.22 -7.01
N ILE A 408 14.38 -2.09 -8.02
CA ILE A 408 13.18 -2.78 -8.51
C ILE A 408 12.52 -3.61 -7.41
N ILE A 409 13.31 -4.40 -6.68
CA ILE A 409 12.81 -5.24 -5.59
C ILE A 409 12.15 -4.40 -4.48
N ILE A 410 12.74 -3.26 -4.12
CA ILE A 410 12.19 -2.36 -3.10
C ILE A 410 10.93 -1.65 -3.62
N ALA A 411 10.91 -1.22 -4.88
CA ALA A 411 9.71 -0.64 -5.49
C ALA A 411 8.56 -1.66 -5.54
N ASN A 412 8.84 -2.93 -5.85
CA ASN A 412 7.84 -4.00 -5.79
C ASN A 412 7.37 -4.26 -4.36
N MET A 413 8.26 -4.19 -3.37
CA MET A 413 7.88 -4.23 -1.96
C MET A 413 6.92 -3.09 -1.60
N TYR A 414 7.17 -1.86 -2.05
CA TYR A 414 6.24 -0.75 -1.81
C TYR A 414 4.88 -0.95 -2.49
N ARG A 415 4.85 -1.51 -3.70
CA ARG A 415 3.59 -1.89 -4.38
C ARG A 415 2.81 -2.92 -3.57
N TYR A 416 3.50 -3.96 -3.10
CA TYR A 416 2.90 -5.00 -2.26
C TYR A 416 2.35 -4.45 -0.94
N LEU A 417 2.98 -3.40 -0.40
CA LEU A 417 2.56 -2.69 0.80
C LEU A 417 1.57 -1.54 0.51
N ASP A 418 0.97 -1.51 -0.69
CA ASP A 418 -0.05 -0.52 -1.12
C ASP A 418 0.37 0.94 -0.85
N GLN A 419 1.65 1.26 -1.06
CA GLN A 419 2.14 2.62 -0.94
C GLN A 419 1.67 3.47 -2.13
N ASP A 420 1.40 4.76 -1.89
CA ASP A 420 1.02 5.68 -2.96
C ASP A 420 2.23 6.04 -3.83
N LEU A 421 2.32 5.39 -5.00
CA LEU A 421 3.38 5.60 -5.98
C LEU A 421 2.96 6.54 -7.14
N SER A 422 1.76 7.11 -7.08
CA SER A 422 1.15 7.88 -8.18
C SER A 422 2.03 9.05 -8.66
N LYS A 423 2.72 9.72 -7.74
CA LYS A 423 3.64 10.82 -8.08
C LYS A 423 4.85 10.35 -8.89
N ALA A 424 5.41 9.18 -8.57
CA ALA A 424 6.59 8.67 -9.28
C ALA A 424 6.24 8.26 -10.72
N TYR A 425 5.05 7.69 -10.94
CA TYR A 425 4.58 7.28 -12.27
C TYR A 425 4.35 8.47 -13.21
N ASN A 426 3.89 9.60 -12.68
CA ASN A 426 3.54 10.77 -13.49
C ASN A 426 4.73 11.63 -13.89
N GLU A 427 5.80 11.63 -13.10
CA GLU A 427 6.93 12.53 -13.34
C GLU A 427 8.15 11.83 -13.90
N LEU A 428 8.41 10.56 -13.57
CA LEU A 428 9.60 9.82 -14.04
C LEU A 428 10.91 10.66 -14.02
N LYS A 429 11.02 11.55 -13.03
CA LYS A 429 12.18 12.40 -12.85
C LYS A 429 13.16 11.69 -11.94
N THR A 430 14.36 11.47 -12.45
CA THR A 430 15.51 11.14 -11.62
C THR A 430 16.56 12.20 -11.89
N ASN A 431 17.29 12.60 -10.86
CA ASN A 431 18.39 13.55 -11.01
C ASN A 431 19.74 12.86 -11.36
N TYR A 432 19.75 11.53 -11.49
CA TYR A 432 20.95 10.75 -11.81
C TYR A 432 21.36 10.86 -13.29
N THR A 433 22.67 10.97 -13.51
CA THR A 433 23.26 11.22 -14.84
C THR A 433 23.46 9.98 -15.73
N ASP A 434 23.34 8.79 -15.16
CA ASP A 434 23.71 7.51 -15.80
C ASP A 434 22.57 6.47 -15.84
N VAL A 435 21.32 6.90 -15.61
CA VAL A 435 20.14 6.02 -15.60
C VAL A 435 19.28 6.13 -16.85
N SER A 436 19.67 6.94 -17.85
CA SER A 436 18.89 7.07 -19.09
C SER A 436 18.84 5.78 -19.93
N ASN A 437 19.83 4.90 -19.77
CA ASN A 437 20.00 3.68 -20.58
C ASN A 437 19.62 2.38 -19.85
N VAL A 438 19.05 2.46 -18.65
CA VAL A 438 18.50 1.28 -17.96
C VAL A 438 17.08 1.00 -18.45
N THR A 439 16.49 -0.13 -18.05
CA THR A 439 15.11 -0.46 -18.41
C THR A 439 14.14 0.58 -17.82
N PHE A 440 12.98 0.74 -18.47
CA PHE A 440 11.93 1.63 -17.97
C PHE A 440 11.51 1.30 -16.53
N GLU A 441 11.44 0.01 -16.19
CA GLU A 441 11.14 -0.47 -14.84
C GLU A 441 12.21 -0.05 -13.82
N ALA A 442 13.49 -0.13 -14.18
CA ALA A 442 14.58 0.34 -13.34
C ALA A 442 14.52 1.86 -13.16
N GLN A 443 14.24 2.64 -14.21
CA GLN A 443 14.05 4.09 -14.12
C GLN A 443 12.91 4.46 -13.17
N GLN A 444 11.74 3.82 -13.33
CA GLN A 444 10.60 4.00 -12.45
C GLN A 444 10.94 3.68 -11.00
N SER A 445 11.63 2.56 -10.78
CA SER A 445 11.96 2.11 -9.42
C SER A 445 12.94 3.06 -8.75
N ILE A 446 13.92 3.57 -9.48
CA ILE A 446 14.86 4.60 -8.98
C ILE A 446 14.10 5.88 -8.63
N ALA A 447 13.18 6.34 -9.50
CA ALA A 447 12.36 7.52 -9.24
C ALA A 447 11.45 7.34 -8.00
N ILE A 448 10.87 6.14 -7.79
CA ILE A 448 10.11 5.81 -6.58
C ILE A 448 10.99 5.96 -5.35
N LEU A 449 12.19 5.36 -5.35
CA LEU A 449 13.06 5.44 -4.18
C LEU A 449 13.56 6.88 -3.93
N GLU A 450 13.74 7.70 -4.97
CA GLU A 450 14.05 9.14 -4.83
C GLU A 450 12.85 9.91 -4.24
N LEU A 451 11.63 9.65 -4.71
CA LEU A 451 10.40 10.27 -4.20
C LEU A 451 10.18 10.02 -2.70
N PHE A 452 10.47 8.80 -2.25
CA PHE A 452 10.37 8.42 -0.83
C PHE A 452 11.60 8.85 -0.01
N GLY A 453 12.55 9.58 -0.61
CA GLY A 453 13.75 10.06 0.08
C GLY A 453 14.73 8.96 0.49
N VAL A 454 14.61 7.76 -0.08
CA VAL A 454 15.53 6.64 0.14
C VAL A 454 16.84 6.89 -0.61
N LEU A 455 16.72 7.41 -1.83
CA LEU A 455 17.80 7.86 -2.68
C LEU A 455 17.82 9.39 -2.73
N ASP A 456 19.01 9.97 -2.88
CA ASP A 456 19.22 11.41 -2.85
C ASP A 456 19.10 12.09 -4.23
N GLY A 457 19.04 11.30 -5.31
CA GLY A 457 18.98 11.79 -6.68
C GLY A 457 20.31 12.34 -7.23
N ASN A 458 21.42 12.33 -6.48
CA ASN A 458 22.59 13.13 -6.87
C ASN A 458 23.70 12.32 -7.55
N GLY A 459 24.23 12.86 -8.66
CA GLY A 459 25.44 12.35 -9.30
C GLY A 459 25.22 11.12 -10.19
N LYS A 460 25.99 10.05 -9.94
CA LYS A 460 25.86 8.77 -10.64
C LYS A 460 25.25 7.73 -9.73
N PHE A 461 24.25 7.02 -10.24
CA PHE A 461 23.62 5.91 -9.54
C PHE A 461 24.48 4.63 -9.60
N ASN A 462 25.19 4.41 -10.71
CA ASN A 462 25.92 3.18 -11.07
C ASN A 462 25.01 1.93 -11.10
N PRO A 463 24.01 1.87 -12.01
CA PRO A 463 22.95 0.85 -11.97
C PRO A 463 23.43 -0.61 -12.03
N ASN A 464 24.54 -0.88 -12.71
CA ASN A 464 25.12 -2.21 -12.88
C ASN A 464 26.07 -2.63 -11.75
N GLU A 465 26.34 -1.76 -10.77
CA GLU A 465 27.25 -2.06 -9.66
C GLU A 465 26.59 -3.05 -8.68
N PRO A 466 27.22 -4.20 -8.38
CA PRO A 466 26.74 -5.11 -7.34
C PRO A 466 26.75 -4.46 -5.96
N LEU A 467 25.68 -4.67 -5.19
CA LEU A 467 25.63 -4.22 -3.80
C LEU A 467 26.38 -5.18 -2.87
N THR A 468 27.02 -4.63 -1.85
CA THR A 468 27.49 -5.40 -0.70
C THR A 468 26.35 -5.65 0.29
N ARG A 469 26.52 -6.65 1.18
CA ARG A 469 25.57 -6.93 2.27
C ARG A 469 25.29 -5.69 3.12
N GLY A 470 26.34 -4.96 3.50
CA GLY A 470 26.19 -3.72 4.27
C GLY A 470 25.36 -2.66 3.53
N GLN A 471 25.65 -2.44 2.24
CA GLN A 471 24.92 -1.45 1.44
C GLN A 471 23.45 -1.84 1.23
N PHE A 472 23.15 -3.12 0.97
CA PHE A 472 21.77 -3.58 0.85
C PHE A 472 21.00 -3.47 2.17
N ALA A 473 21.62 -3.82 3.31
CA ALA A 473 21.01 -3.65 4.61
C ALA A 473 20.66 -2.19 4.90
N GLU A 474 21.56 -1.26 4.59
CA GLU A 474 21.32 0.17 4.71
C GLU A 474 20.16 0.64 3.81
N LEU A 475 20.17 0.23 2.54
CA LEU A 475 19.14 0.60 1.58
C LEU A 475 17.77 0.10 2.02
N LEU A 476 17.65 -1.17 2.42
CA LEU A 476 16.41 -1.74 2.92
C LEU A 476 15.94 -1.07 4.21
N TYR A 477 16.86 -0.75 5.13
CA TYR A 477 16.51 -0.09 6.39
C TYR A 477 15.95 1.32 6.14
N LYS A 478 16.60 2.10 5.27
CA LYS A 478 16.10 3.43 4.85
C LYS A 478 14.74 3.30 4.18
N SER A 479 14.57 2.29 3.33
CA SER A 479 13.30 2.06 2.62
C SER A 479 12.16 1.77 3.58
N LEU A 480 12.34 0.82 4.50
CA LEU A 480 11.31 0.50 5.49
C LEU A 480 11.05 1.68 6.45
N THR A 481 12.08 2.48 6.78
CA THR A 481 11.90 3.69 7.60
C THR A 481 11.11 4.78 6.87
N ALA A 482 11.34 4.97 5.56
CA ALA A 482 10.69 6.00 4.76
C ALA A 482 9.16 5.86 4.70
N ILE A 483 8.66 4.64 4.90
CA ILE A 483 7.23 4.31 4.91
C ILE A 483 6.70 3.99 6.32
N ASP A 484 7.43 4.39 7.37
CA ASP A 484 7.07 4.15 8.78
C ASP A 484 6.78 2.66 9.09
N PHE A 485 7.60 1.76 8.54
CA PHE A 485 7.39 0.32 8.69
C PHE A 485 8.12 -0.30 9.90
N LEU A 486 9.13 0.36 10.52
CA LEU A 486 10.03 -0.23 11.52
C LEU A 486 9.84 0.18 12.98
#